data_AF-R5LT69-F1
#
_entry.id   AF-R5LT69-F1
#
_cell.length_a   1.000
_cell.length_b   1.000
_cell.length_c   1.000
_cell.angle_alpha   90.00
_cell.angle_beta   90.00
_cell.angle_gamma   90.00
#
_symmetry.space_group_name_H-M   'P 1'
#
loop_
_entity.id
_entity.type
_entity.pdbx_description
1 polymer ?
#
loop_
_entity_poly.entity_id
_entity_poly.type
_entity_poly.pdbx_seq_one_letter_code
_entity_poly.pdbx_strand_id
1 'polypeptide(L)'
;MNKGDIITPLTEQAIGLLGSTAIIPENGKYIQSQDIAKIVCKENLLDKDFAFYLISSTIVKQQLSAAAQQTKIRHTSPDKIKDCTVWIPELTEQKCIGKLLRTLDYKIGLNRAINQNLEAMAKQLYDYWFVQFDFPDEDGKPYKSSGGKMIWNEKLKKMIPKEWTNANIYQLANISKESVNPQAQPNDLFKYYSLPEYDKTRTHAEEYGVDIQSAKFVVTNDCILVSKLNPWTSRVICGNKESNQICSTEFVVWKPISMRTKGFLFMLAKSAKFIEYCTQGATGTSHSHRRINPELMMKYEFPYNSEIAMKFSIFIENIIEQLHTNITQLKVLTKQRNELLPLLINGQVSVNSDLWNDII
;
A
#
# COMPACT_ATOMS: atom_id res chain seq x y z
N MET A 1 19.81 0.43 -22.07
CA MET A 1 20.25 -0.28 -20.85
C MET A 1 19.57 -1.64 -20.79
N ASN A 2 20.17 -2.58 -20.05
CA ASN A 2 19.70 -3.96 -19.98
C ASN A 2 19.11 -4.28 -18.60
N LYS A 3 18.15 -5.21 -18.54
CA LYS A 3 17.59 -5.75 -17.31
C LYS A 3 18.70 -6.22 -16.39
N GLY A 4 18.63 -5.82 -15.12
CA GLY A 4 19.62 -6.14 -14.12
C GLY A 4 20.80 -5.18 -14.05
N ASP A 5 20.96 -4.21 -14.97
CA ASP A 5 21.96 -3.15 -14.82
C ASP A 5 21.69 -2.36 -13.52
N ILE A 6 22.74 -2.11 -12.72
CA ILE A 6 22.66 -1.26 -11.53
C ILE A 6 23.02 0.16 -11.94
N ILE A 7 22.21 1.11 -11.48
CA ILE A 7 22.43 2.54 -11.70
C ILE A 7 22.40 3.31 -10.38
N THR A 8 23.11 4.44 -10.36
CA THR A 8 23.09 5.39 -9.25
C THR A 8 23.07 6.82 -9.79
N PRO A 9 22.32 7.74 -9.17
CA PRO A 9 22.31 9.14 -9.58
C PRO A 9 23.61 9.83 -9.16
N LEU A 10 24.09 10.70 -10.04
CA LEU A 10 25.26 11.55 -9.83
C LEU A 10 24.91 12.94 -9.28
N THR A 11 23.62 13.27 -9.24
CA THR A 11 23.13 14.58 -8.81
C THR A 11 21.94 14.42 -7.87
N GLU A 12 21.88 15.22 -6.81
CA GLU A 12 20.67 15.38 -6.01
C GLU A 12 20.20 16.84 -5.97
N GLN A 13 18.92 17.03 -6.26
CA GLN A 13 18.19 18.28 -6.02
C GLN A 13 17.45 18.26 -4.67
N ALA A 14 17.25 17.06 -4.10
CA ALA A 14 16.70 16.84 -2.77
C ALA A 14 17.59 15.86 -2.00
N ILE A 15 17.89 16.18 -0.73
CA ILE A 15 18.80 15.41 0.11
C ILE A 15 18.37 13.93 0.17
N GLY A 16 19.32 13.03 -0.06
CA GLY A 16 19.14 11.57 0.12
C GLY A 16 18.99 10.80 -1.18
N LEU A 17 19.07 11.46 -2.34
CA LEU A 17 19.09 10.81 -3.64
C LEU A 17 20.51 10.34 -3.99
N LEU A 18 21.55 11.10 -3.62
CA LEU A 18 22.94 10.65 -3.79
C LEU A 18 23.22 9.42 -2.94
N GLY A 19 23.92 8.45 -3.54
CA GLY A 19 24.16 7.15 -2.92
C GLY A 19 22.91 6.28 -2.83
N SER A 20 21.89 6.52 -3.67
CA SER A 20 20.83 5.52 -3.89
C SER A 20 21.17 4.65 -5.11
N THR A 21 20.63 3.44 -5.15
CA THR A 21 20.77 2.55 -6.30
C THR A 21 19.43 2.09 -6.82
N ALA A 22 19.35 1.84 -8.12
CA ALA A 22 18.21 1.21 -8.77
C ALA A 22 18.68 0.13 -9.75
N ILE A 23 17.76 -0.78 -10.08
CA ILE A 23 18.00 -1.88 -11.02
C ILE A 23 17.06 -1.72 -12.20
N ILE A 24 17.62 -1.79 -13.41
CA ILE A 24 16.83 -1.73 -14.63
C ILE A 24 15.91 -2.96 -14.71
N PRO A 25 14.58 -2.78 -14.82
CA PRO A 25 13.63 -3.89 -14.76
C PRO A 25 13.49 -4.64 -16.09
N GLU A 26 13.75 -3.98 -17.21
CA GLU A 26 13.47 -4.48 -18.55
C GLU A 26 14.54 -4.09 -19.58
N ASN A 27 14.73 -4.93 -20.59
CA ASN A 27 15.68 -4.67 -21.68
C ASN A 27 15.15 -3.61 -22.64
N GLY A 28 16.03 -2.72 -23.13
CA GLY A 28 15.75 -1.87 -24.29
C GLY A 28 14.78 -0.70 -24.07
N LYS A 29 14.18 -0.55 -22.89
CA LYS A 29 13.23 0.54 -22.59
C LYS A 29 13.85 1.78 -21.93
N TYR A 30 15.10 1.68 -21.48
CA TYR A 30 15.76 2.72 -20.67
C TYR A 30 17.05 3.19 -21.34
N ILE A 31 17.24 4.50 -21.40
CA ILE A 31 18.44 5.18 -21.90
C ILE A 31 19.12 5.87 -20.71
N GLN A 32 20.45 5.80 -20.64
CA GLN A 32 21.23 6.42 -19.58
C GLN A 32 21.38 7.93 -19.86
N SER A 33 21.01 8.77 -18.88
CA SER A 33 21.28 10.21 -18.91
C SER A 33 22.66 10.53 -18.34
N GLN A 34 23.13 11.76 -18.52
CA GLN A 34 24.44 12.22 -18.00
C GLN A 34 24.50 12.24 -16.46
N ASP A 35 23.37 12.42 -15.80
CA ASP A 35 23.26 12.46 -14.34
C ASP A 35 23.08 11.08 -13.69
N ILE A 36 23.21 10.01 -14.46
CA ILE A 36 23.11 8.63 -13.99
C ILE A 36 24.40 7.87 -14.34
N ALA A 37 25.02 7.25 -13.35
CA ALA A 37 26.11 6.32 -13.55
C ALA A 37 25.61 4.88 -13.56
N LYS A 38 26.07 4.09 -14.54
CA LYS A 38 25.96 2.64 -14.52
C LYS A 38 27.10 2.05 -13.68
N ILE A 39 26.76 1.17 -12.75
CA ILE A 39 27.72 0.47 -11.90
C ILE A 39 28.05 -0.88 -12.55
N VAL A 40 29.34 -1.10 -12.82
CA VAL A 40 29.88 -2.36 -13.36
C VAL A 40 30.92 -2.87 -12.39
N CYS A 41 30.64 -4.01 -11.75
CA CYS A 41 31.51 -4.60 -10.76
C CYS A 41 32.54 -5.52 -11.44
N LYS A 42 33.76 -5.55 -10.90
CA LYS A 42 34.70 -6.64 -11.17
C LYS A 42 34.26 -7.82 -10.30
N GLU A 43 33.48 -8.74 -10.86
CA GLU A 43 32.74 -9.77 -10.10
C GLU A 43 33.63 -10.76 -9.32
N ASN A 44 34.92 -10.82 -9.63
CA ASN A 44 35.91 -11.56 -8.84
C ASN A 44 36.33 -10.84 -7.55
N LEU A 45 36.00 -9.57 -7.39
CA LEU A 45 36.36 -8.73 -6.23
C LEU A 45 35.13 -8.21 -5.49
N LEU A 46 34.07 -7.88 -6.23
CA LEU A 46 32.86 -7.28 -5.69
C LEU A 46 31.62 -7.94 -6.32
N ASP A 47 30.85 -8.64 -5.50
CA ASP A 47 29.57 -9.20 -5.91
C ASP A 47 28.59 -8.08 -6.26
N LYS A 48 27.85 -8.29 -7.34
CA LYS A 48 26.95 -7.28 -7.90
C LYS A 48 25.77 -6.96 -6.98
N ASP A 49 25.18 -7.97 -6.36
CA ASP A 49 24.04 -7.77 -5.46
C ASP A 49 24.50 -7.17 -4.13
N PHE A 50 25.68 -7.55 -3.63
CA PHE A 50 26.32 -6.87 -2.50
C PHE A 50 26.60 -5.39 -2.81
N ALA A 51 27.17 -5.08 -3.98
CA ALA A 51 27.45 -3.71 -4.41
C ALA A 51 26.18 -2.84 -4.47
N PHE A 52 25.06 -3.42 -4.93
CA PHE A 52 23.77 -2.74 -4.96
C PHE A 52 23.38 -2.20 -3.57
N TYR A 53 23.54 -3.02 -2.53
CA TYR A 53 23.22 -2.65 -1.15
C TYR A 53 24.28 -1.77 -0.49
N LEU A 54 25.56 -2.07 -0.74
CA LEU A 54 26.70 -1.32 -0.21
C LEU A 54 26.63 0.15 -0.63
N ILE A 55 26.39 0.42 -1.92
CA ILE A 55 26.30 1.80 -2.42
C ILE A 55 25.08 2.53 -1.85
N SER A 56 23.97 1.80 -1.64
CA SER A 56 22.74 2.31 -1.02
C SER A 56 22.80 2.53 0.49
N SER A 57 23.90 2.10 1.13
CA SER A 57 24.05 2.12 2.58
C SER A 57 24.21 3.53 3.15
N THR A 58 23.89 3.69 4.43
CA THR A 58 24.05 4.96 5.14
C THR A 58 25.51 5.43 5.18
N ILE A 59 26.47 4.50 5.31
CA ILE A 59 27.90 4.83 5.38
C ILE A 59 28.41 5.43 4.06
N VAL A 60 27.99 4.91 2.91
CA VAL A 60 28.35 5.48 1.59
C VAL A 60 27.64 6.81 1.38
N LYS A 61 26.34 6.89 1.69
CA LYS A 61 25.57 8.14 1.59
C LYS A 61 26.17 9.28 2.42
N GLN A 62 26.64 8.98 3.63
CA GLN A 62 27.30 9.97 4.50
C GLN A 62 28.60 10.49 3.90
N GLN A 63 29.46 9.60 3.37
CA GLN A 63 30.71 10.00 2.71
C GLN A 63 30.45 10.86 1.47
N LEU A 64 29.50 10.44 0.62
CA LEU A 64 29.10 11.20 -0.56
C LEU A 64 28.50 12.56 -0.20
N SER A 65 27.68 12.62 0.86
CA SER A 65 27.10 13.89 1.33
C SER A 65 28.15 14.82 1.94
N ALA A 66 29.18 14.30 2.61
CA ALA A 66 30.27 15.11 3.17
C ALA A 66 31.21 15.64 2.08
N ALA A 67 31.40 14.88 1.00
CA ALA A 67 32.23 15.24 -0.14
C ALA A 67 31.54 16.15 -1.18
N ALA A 68 30.21 16.35 -1.05
CA ALA A 68 29.45 17.18 -1.97
C ALA A 68 29.65 18.67 -1.68
N GLN A 69 30.28 19.39 -2.61
CA GLN A 69 30.42 20.83 -2.56
C GLN A 69 29.11 21.48 -3.04
N GLN A 70 28.63 22.51 -2.33
CA GLN A 70 27.43 23.35 -2.58
C GLN A 70 26.12 22.95 -1.88
N THR A 71 25.36 23.99 -1.46
CA THR A 71 24.20 23.93 -0.55
C THR A 71 22.83 23.83 -1.23
N LYS A 72 22.73 23.91 -2.58
CA LYS A 72 21.43 23.87 -3.30
C LYS A 72 21.28 22.72 -4.30
N ILE A 73 22.33 22.34 -5.02
CA ILE A 73 22.39 21.14 -5.87
C ILE A 73 23.71 20.47 -5.57
N ARG A 74 23.67 19.20 -5.20
CA ARG A 74 24.87 18.43 -4.86
C ARG A 74 25.19 17.51 -6.01
N HIS A 75 26.41 17.64 -6.52
CA HIS A 75 26.94 16.80 -7.56
C HIS A 75 28.00 15.87 -6.95
N THR A 76 27.95 14.59 -7.34
CA THR A 76 29.04 13.65 -7.16
C THR A 76 29.62 13.26 -8.51
N SER A 77 30.75 12.56 -8.49
CA SER A 77 31.40 12.01 -9.67
C SER A 77 31.60 10.50 -9.47
N PRO A 78 31.73 9.72 -10.55
CA PRO A 78 32.09 8.31 -10.44
C PRO A 78 33.34 8.06 -9.58
N ASP A 79 34.33 8.96 -9.61
CA ASP A 79 35.56 8.79 -8.85
C ASP A 79 35.34 8.98 -7.34
N LYS A 80 34.62 10.03 -6.92
CA LYS A 80 34.16 10.17 -5.52
C LYS A 80 33.39 8.95 -4.98
N ILE A 81 32.63 8.26 -5.82
CA ILE A 81 31.96 7.01 -5.41
C ILE A 81 32.99 5.89 -5.18
N LYS A 82 34.00 5.78 -6.03
CA LYS A 82 35.09 4.79 -5.88
C LYS A 82 36.00 5.11 -4.68
N ASP A 83 36.15 6.38 -4.32
CA ASP A 83 36.98 6.84 -3.19
C ASP A 83 36.34 6.58 -1.82
N CYS A 84 35.07 6.16 -1.77
CA CYS A 84 34.39 5.82 -0.52
C CYS A 84 35.11 4.66 0.18
N THR A 85 35.52 4.88 1.42
CA THR A 85 36.17 3.86 2.24
C THR A 85 35.10 3.04 2.95
N VAL A 86 35.05 1.74 2.67
CA VAL A 86 34.03 0.82 3.19
C VAL A 86 34.65 -0.52 3.56
N TRP A 87 33.98 -1.24 4.45
CA TRP A 87 34.30 -2.64 4.71
C TRP A 87 33.80 -3.51 3.55
N ILE A 88 34.66 -4.42 3.08
CA ILE A 88 34.33 -5.38 2.02
C ILE A 88 34.74 -6.77 2.53
N PRO A 89 33.79 -7.69 2.76
CA PRO A 89 34.10 -9.05 3.18
C PRO A 89 34.66 -9.90 2.04
N GLU A 90 35.05 -11.13 2.35
CA GLU A 90 35.40 -12.13 1.35
C GLU A 90 34.24 -12.39 0.38
N LEU A 91 34.57 -12.75 -0.87
CA LEU A 91 33.59 -12.85 -1.97
C LEU A 91 32.44 -13.82 -1.66
N THR A 92 32.71 -14.90 -0.93
CA THR A 92 31.68 -15.86 -0.50
C THR A 92 30.65 -15.21 0.41
N GLU A 93 31.08 -14.43 1.40
CA GLU A 93 30.19 -13.72 2.32
C GLU A 93 29.43 -12.59 1.61
N GLN A 94 30.08 -11.87 0.69
CA GLN A 94 29.40 -10.87 -0.15
C GLN A 94 28.20 -11.49 -0.90
N LYS A 95 28.41 -12.65 -1.54
CA LYS A 95 27.35 -13.38 -2.26
C LYS A 95 26.21 -13.80 -1.33
N CYS A 96 26.53 -14.30 -0.13
CA CYS A 96 25.52 -14.69 0.86
C CYS A 96 24.68 -13.48 1.31
N ILE A 97 25.34 -12.36 1.65
CA ILE A 97 24.68 -11.11 2.05
C ILE A 97 23.79 -10.58 0.91
N GLY A 98 24.37 -10.46 -0.30
CA GLY A 98 23.67 -9.99 -1.49
C GLY A 98 22.43 -10.84 -1.78
N LYS A 99 22.58 -12.17 -1.84
CA LYS A 99 21.47 -13.11 -2.09
C LYS A 99 20.37 -12.98 -1.04
N LEU A 100 20.71 -12.92 0.25
CA LEU A 100 19.74 -12.77 1.34
C LEU A 100 18.90 -11.50 1.18
N LEU A 101 19.56 -10.35 1.05
CA LEU A 101 18.88 -9.06 0.94
C LEU A 101 18.05 -8.97 -0.35
N ARG A 102 18.56 -9.49 -1.47
CA ARG A 102 17.80 -9.57 -2.74
C ARG A 102 16.57 -10.44 -2.62
N THR A 103 16.66 -11.55 -1.91
CA THR A 103 15.52 -12.45 -1.68
C THR A 103 14.40 -11.74 -0.90
N LEU A 104 14.77 -10.98 0.14
CA LEU A 104 13.82 -10.15 0.90
C LEU A 104 13.16 -9.10 0.01
N ASP A 105 13.95 -8.33 -0.76
CA ASP A 105 13.41 -7.30 -1.65
C ASP A 105 12.54 -7.88 -2.78
N TYR A 106 12.92 -9.04 -3.32
CA TYR A 106 12.14 -9.75 -4.31
C TYR A 106 10.77 -10.16 -3.75
N LYS A 107 10.73 -10.73 -2.53
CA LYS A 107 9.47 -11.10 -1.88
C LYS A 107 8.61 -9.88 -1.56
N ILE A 108 9.21 -8.76 -1.13
CA ILE A 108 8.51 -7.49 -0.92
C ILE A 108 7.90 -6.99 -2.24
N GLY A 109 8.68 -6.97 -3.33
CA GLY A 109 8.21 -6.58 -4.65
C GLY A 109 7.06 -7.45 -5.15
N LEU A 110 7.20 -8.77 -4.99
CA LEU A 110 6.17 -9.75 -5.36
C LEU A 110 4.87 -9.54 -4.59
N ASN A 111 4.93 -9.38 -3.26
CA ASN A 111 3.74 -9.14 -2.44
C ASN A 111 3.04 -7.81 -2.81
N ARG A 112 3.80 -6.76 -3.16
CA ARG A 112 3.22 -5.50 -3.67
C ARG A 112 2.51 -5.70 -5.00
N ALA A 113 3.12 -6.43 -5.93
CA ALA A 113 2.51 -6.72 -7.23
C ALA A 113 1.24 -7.59 -7.10
N ILE A 114 1.26 -8.59 -6.21
CA ILE A 114 0.07 -9.39 -5.90
C ILE A 114 -1.06 -8.49 -5.38
N ASN A 115 -0.77 -7.59 -4.43
CA ASN A 115 -1.79 -6.68 -3.91
C ASN A 115 -2.35 -5.76 -4.98
N GLN A 116 -1.51 -5.20 -5.85
CA GLN A 116 -1.95 -4.38 -6.99
C GLN A 116 -2.89 -5.16 -7.92
N ASN A 117 -2.55 -6.41 -8.24
CA ASN A 117 -3.39 -7.27 -9.09
C ASN A 117 -4.71 -7.62 -8.41
N LEU A 118 -4.69 -7.95 -7.11
CA LEU A 118 -5.89 -8.23 -6.32
C LEU A 118 -6.84 -7.03 -6.28
N GLU A 119 -6.33 -5.82 -6.06
CA GLU A 119 -7.12 -4.60 -6.10
C GLU A 119 -7.70 -4.33 -7.49
N ALA A 120 -6.91 -4.55 -8.55
CA ALA A 120 -7.37 -4.40 -9.94
C ALA A 120 -8.48 -5.40 -10.28
N MET A 121 -8.33 -6.67 -9.90
CA MET A 121 -9.34 -7.71 -10.08
C MET A 121 -10.63 -7.38 -9.32
N ALA A 122 -10.53 -6.98 -8.05
CA ALA A 122 -11.69 -6.60 -7.25
C ALA A 122 -12.44 -5.41 -7.86
N LYS A 123 -11.70 -4.39 -8.31
CA LYS A 123 -12.29 -3.22 -9.00
C LYS A 123 -12.98 -3.64 -10.31
N GLN A 124 -12.33 -4.45 -11.13
CA GLN A 124 -12.90 -4.90 -12.40
C GLN A 124 -14.17 -5.72 -12.18
N LEU A 125 -14.18 -6.60 -11.17
CA LEU A 125 -15.36 -7.38 -10.82
C LEU A 125 -16.51 -6.47 -10.34
N TYR A 126 -16.20 -5.48 -9.49
CA TYR A 126 -17.18 -4.48 -9.05
C TYR A 126 -17.78 -3.71 -10.23
N ASP A 127 -16.93 -3.23 -11.13
CA ASP A 127 -17.36 -2.50 -12.32
C ASP A 127 -18.24 -3.38 -13.21
N TYR A 128 -17.88 -4.65 -13.40
CA TYR A 128 -18.68 -5.60 -14.17
C TYR A 128 -20.07 -5.82 -13.55
N TRP A 129 -20.13 -6.07 -12.24
CA TRP A 129 -21.40 -6.44 -11.58
C TRP A 129 -22.31 -5.25 -11.27
N PHE A 130 -21.76 -4.10 -10.85
CA PHE A 130 -22.53 -2.98 -10.29
C PHE A 130 -22.50 -1.70 -11.12
N VAL A 131 -21.62 -1.61 -12.12
CA VAL A 131 -21.57 -0.48 -13.07
C VAL A 131 -22.09 -0.88 -14.44
N GLN A 132 -21.61 -2.02 -14.96
CA GLN A 132 -22.03 -2.56 -16.25
C GLN A 132 -23.28 -3.44 -16.12
N PHE A 133 -23.59 -3.93 -14.91
CA PHE A 133 -24.70 -4.84 -14.60
C PHE A 133 -24.61 -6.21 -15.30
N ASP A 134 -23.38 -6.68 -15.50
CA ASP A 134 -23.04 -8.00 -16.02
C ASP A 134 -22.67 -8.97 -14.89
N PHE A 135 -23.44 -8.94 -13.79
CA PHE A 135 -23.37 -10.00 -12.79
C PHE A 135 -23.85 -11.35 -13.40
N PRO A 136 -23.42 -12.51 -12.87
CA PRO A 136 -23.89 -13.81 -13.34
C PRO A 136 -25.39 -13.98 -13.10
N ASP A 137 -26.13 -14.34 -14.15
CA ASP A 137 -27.52 -14.78 -14.06
C ASP A 137 -27.64 -16.22 -13.54
N GLU A 138 -28.84 -16.82 -13.64
CA GLU A 138 -29.12 -18.18 -13.17
C GLU A 138 -28.29 -19.26 -13.92
N ASP A 139 -27.92 -19.00 -15.18
CA ASP A 139 -27.06 -19.87 -16.00
C ASP A 139 -25.56 -19.55 -15.81
N GLY A 140 -25.22 -18.56 -15.00
CA GLY A 140 -23.86 -18.04 -14.84
C GLY A 140 -23.38 -17.13 -15.97
N LYS A 141 -24.27 -16.71 -16.87
CA LYS A 141 -23.94 -15.81 -17.99
C LYS A 141 -24.01 -14.34 -17.56
N PRO A 142 -23.31 -13.43 -18.24
CA PRO A 142 -23.39 -11.99 -17.94
C PRO A 142 -24.79 -11.44 -18.17
N TYR A 143 -25.44 -10.93 -17.12
CA TYR A 143 -26.86 -10.55 -17.14
C TYR A 143 -27.22 -9.57 -18.28
N LYS A 144 -26.63 -8.38 -18.29
CA LYS A 144 -27.00 -7.34 -19.28
C LYS A 144 -26.61 -7.75 -20.70
N SER A 145 -25.40 -8.28 -20.89
CA SER A 145 -24.89 -8.70 -22.20
C SER A 145 -25.63 -9.91 -22.77
N SER A 146 -26.29 -10.71 -21.93
CA SER A 146 -27.14 -11.84 -22.34
C SER A 146 -28.61 -11.48 -22.54
N GLY A 147 -28.95 -10.19 -22.61
CA GLY A 147 -30.32 -9.72 -22.85
C GLY A 147 -31.15 -9.51 -21.58
N GLY A 148 -30.52 -9.44 -20.41
CA GLY A 148 -31.16 -9.15 -19.14
C GLY A 148 -31.99 -7.88 -19.17
N LYS A 149 -33.21 -7.93 -18.61
CA LYS A 149 -34.18 -6.84 -18.70
C LYS A 149 -33.77 -5.65 -17.83
N MET A 150 -33.57 -4.50 -18.48
CA MET A 150 -33.25 -3.23 -17.83
C MET A 150 -34.49 -2.33 -17.76
N ILE A 151 -34.63 -1.56 -16.68
CA ILE A 151 -35.70 -0.57 -16.47
C ILE A 151 -35.11 0.80 -16.13
N TRP A 152 -35.78 1.87 -16.55
CA TRP A 152 -35.39 3.23 -16.17
C TRP A 152 -35.73 3.47 -14.69
N ASN A 153 -34.74 3.92 -13.92
CA ASN A 153 -34.94 4.31 -12.53
C ASN A 153 -34.91 5.85 -12.43
N GLU A 154 -36.07 6.45 -12.13
CA GLU A 154 -36.22 7.91 -12.05
C GLU A 154 -35.32 8.55 -10.99
N LYS A 155 -35.12 7.87 -9.85
CA LYS A 155 -34.35 8.39 -8.73
C LYS A 155 -32.85 8.46 -9.05
N LEU A 156 -32.31 7.36 -9.59
CA LEU A 156 -30.91 7.23 -9.98
C LEU A 156 -30.60 7.81 -11.36
N LYS A 157 -31.63 8.19 -12.14
CA LYS A 157 -31.55 8.74 -13.50
C LYS A 157 -30.71 7.87 -14.44
N LYS A 158 -30.90 6.55 -14.37
CA LYS A 158 -30.21 5.57 -15.22
C LYS A 158 -30.99 4.28 -15.37
N MET A 159 -30.63 3.49 -16.39
CA MET A 159 -31.12 2.12 -16.54
C MET A 159 -30.47 1.21 -15.49
N ILE A 160 -31.30 0.40 -14.81
CA ILE A 160 -30.86 -0.60 -13.84
C ILE A 160 -31.56 -1.95 -14.14
N PRO A 161 -31.03 -3.10 -13.67
CA PRO A 161 -31.71 -4.38 -13.83
C PRO A 161 -33.11 -4.38 -13.21
N LYS A 162 -34.06 -5.08 -13.82
CA LYS A 162 -35.49 -5.07 -13.40
C LYS A 162 -35.70 -5.44 -11.93
N GLU A 163 -34.91 -6.37 -11.41
CA GLU A 163 -35.02 -6.90 -10.04
C GLU A 163 -34.14 -6.15 -9.03
N TRP A 164 -33.58 -5.00 -9.40
CA TRP A 164 -32.75 -4.17 -8.53
C TRP A 164 -33.56 -2.96 -8.03
N THR A 165 -33.26 -2.53 -6.81
CA THR A 165 -33.88 -1.37 -6.16
C THR A 165 -32.88 -0.24 -5.95
N ASN A 166 -33.36 0.90 -5.45
CA ASN A 166 -32.49 1.98 -4.98
C ASN A 166 -32.19 1.80 -3.49
N ALA A 167 -30.91 1.77 -3.13
CA ALA A 167 -30.45 1.76 -1.75
C ALA A 167 -29.55 2.95 -1.44
N ASN A 168 -29.31 3.17 -0.15
CA ASN A 168 -28.23 4.02 0.34
C ASN A 168 -27.46 3.29 1.44
N ILE A 169 -26.37 3.88 1.94
CA ILE A 169 -25.46 3.20 2.84
C ILE A 169 -26.10 2.94 4.21
N TYR A 170 -27.02 3.80 4.69
CA TYR A 170 -27.74 3.55 5.95
C TYR A 170 -28.53 2.25 5.98
N GLN A 171 -28.97 1.77 4.81
CA GLN A 171 -29.68 0.49 4.72
C GLN A 171 -28.75 -0.71 4.93
N LEU A 172 -27.42 -0.51 4.86
CA LEU A 172 -26.42 -1.57 4.90
C LEU A 172 -25.40 -1.42 6.02
N ALA A 173 -25.19 -0.21 6.55
CA ALA A 173 -24.23 0.06 7.60
C ALA A 173 -24.65 1.25 8.48
N ASN A 174 -24.14 1.27 9.71
CA ASN A 174 -24.24 2.37 10.66
C ASN A 174 -22.89 3.06 10.84
N ILE A 175 -22.88 4.30 11.29
CA ILE A 175 -21.65 4.96 11.74
C ILE A 175 -21.41 4.60 13.22
N SER A 176 -20.28 3.96 13.52
CA SER A 176 -19.84 3.76 14.91
C SER A 176 -19.33 5.07 15.51
N LYS A 177 -19.75 5.35 16.74
CA LYS A 177 -19.26 6.46 17.58
C LYS A 177 -18.41 5.96 18.76
N GLU A 178 -18.14 4.66 18.81
CA GLU A 178 -17.36 4.03 19.85
C GLU A 178 -15.93 4.59 19.84
N SER A 179 -15.51 5.13 20.98
CA SER A 179 -14.23 5.83 21.10
C SER A 179 -13.49 5.45 22.37
N VAL A 180 -12.17 5.49 22.30
CA VAL A 180 -11.26 5.32 23.44
C VAL A 180 -10.37 6.54 23.58
N ASN A 181 -9.95 6.87 24.81
CA ASN A 181 -8.88 7.82 25.08
C ASN A 181 -7.57 7.04 25.33
N PRO A 182 -6.65 6.93 24.36
CA PRO A 182 -5.43 6.14 24.52
C PRO A 182 -4.54 6.61 25.67
N GLN A 183 -4.58 7.91 26.00
CA GLN A 183 -3.78 8.47 27.10
C GLN A 183 -4.24 7.98 28.48
N ALA A 184 -5.48 7.46 28.59
CA ALA A 184 -5.94 6.78 29.81
C ALA A 184 -5.32 5.38 29.97
N GLN A 185 -4.69 4.85 28.93
CA GLN A 185 -4.00 3.56 28.88
C GLN A 185 -2.57 3.75 28.35
N PRO A 186 -1.71 4.51 29.07
CA PRO A 186 -0.46 5.03 28.51
C PRO A 186 0.54 3.94 28.11
N ASN A 187 0.50 2.78 28.78
CA ASN A 187 1.40 1.66 28.56
C ASN A 187 0.85 0.62 27.56
N ASP A 188 -0.41 0.76 27.12
CA ASP A 188 -0.99 -0.17 26.17
C ASP A 188 -0.47 0.17 24.76
N LEU A 189 -0.05 -0.86 24.04
CA LEU A 189 0.35 -0.74 22.64
C LEU A 189 -0.90 -0.83 21.76
N PHE A 190 -1.14 0.22 20.99
CA PHE A 190 -2.27 0.32 20.06
C PHE A 190 -1.83 0.12 18.63
N LYS A 191 -2.69 -0.54 17.85
CA LYS A 191 -2.62 -0.60 16.38
C LYS A 191 -3.37 0.60 15.83
N TYR A 192 -2.64 1.68 15.57
CA TYR A 192 -3.20 2.97 15.22
C TYR A 192 -3.25 3.21 13.70
N TYR A 193 -4.46 3.22 13.15
CA TYR A 193 -4.72 3.60 11.76
C TYR A 193 -4.83 5.12 11.64
N SER A 194 -3.73 5.76 11.27
CA SER A 194 -3.68 7.17 10.88
C SER A 194 -3.64 7.32 9.35
N LEU A 195 -4.07 8.47 8.82
CA LEU A 195 -3.98 8.72 7.37
C LEU A 195 -2.52 8.73 6.86
N PRO A 196 -1.55 9.38 7.54
CA PRO A 196 -0.15 9.35 7.11
C PRO A 196 0.41 7.93 7.07
N GLU A 197 0.09 7.12 8.08
CA GLU A 197 0.57 5.74 8.13
C GLU A 197 -0.08 4.89 7.04
N TYR A 198 -1.39 5.01 6.82
CA TYR A 198 -2.06 4.35 5.71
C TYR A 198 -1.45 4.70 4.35
N ASP A 199 -1.13 5.98 4.11
CA ASP A 199 -0.54 6.42 2.84
C ASP A 199 0.86 5.81 2.62
N LYS A 200 1.59 5.51 3.70
CA LYS A 200 2.93 4.91 3.66
C LYS A 200 2.90 3.38 3.57
N THR A 201 2.09 2.72 4.40
CA THR A 201 2.18 1.27 4.64
C THR A 201 0.91 0.51 4.29
N ARG A 202 -0.18 1.21 3.97
CA ARG A 202 -1.53 0.65 3.77
C ARG A 202 -2.10 -0.04 5.01
N THR A 203 -1.52 0.22 6.19
CA THR A 203 -1.96 -0.38 7.47
C THR A 203 -1.79 0.60 8.63
N HIS A 204 -1.70 0.07 9.85
CA HIS A 204 -1.51 0.79 11.10
C HIS A 204 -0.04 0.84 11.56
N ALA A 205 0.25 1.83 12.41
CA ALA A 205 1.45 1.89 13.22
C ALA A 205 1.18 1.21 14.56
N GLU A 206 2.25 0.80 15.24
CA GLU A 206 2.19 0.39 16.64
C GLU A 206 2.71 1.54 17.49
N GLU A 207 1.84 2.11 18.33
CA GLU A 207 2.14 3.30 19.14
C GLU A 207 1.59 3.10 20.56
N TYR A 208 2.34 3.55 21.57
CA TYR A 208 1.88 3.49 22.95
C TYR A 208 0.80 4.55 23.22
N GLY A 209 -0.15 4.24 24.11
CA GLY A 209 -1.25 5.15 24.43
C GLY A 209 -0.79 6.55 24.87
N VAL A 210 0.38 6.66 25.50
CA VAL A 210 0.99 7.94 25.92
C VAL A 210 1.31 8.86 24.73
N ASP A 211 1.66 8.30 23.57
CA ASP A 211 2.07 9.03 22.38
C ASP A 211 0.87 9.43 21.50
N ILE A 212 -0.30 8.81 21.71
CA ILE A 212 -1.50 9.02 20.91
C ILE A 212 -2.40 10.06 21.55
N GLN A 213 -2.27 11.30 21.09
CA GLN A 213 -3.08 12.42 21.58
C GLN A 213 -4.54 12.33 21.11
N SER A 214 -5.48 12.84 21.91
CA SER A 214 -6.94 12.90 21.63
C SER A 214 -7.63 11.53 21.53
N ALA A 215 -8.93 11.52 21.74
CA ALA A 215 -9.76 10.34 21.54
C ALA A 215 -9.65 9.78 20.11
N LYS A 216 -9.82 8.46 19.99
CA LYS A 216 -9.77 7.69 18.74
C LYS A 216 -10.99 6.80 18.64
N PHE A 217 -11.39 6.45 17.42
CA PHE A 217 -12.47 5.50 17.22
C PHE A 217 -11.94 4.07 17.31
N VAL A 218 -12.73 3.19 17.93
CA VAL A 218 -12.41 1.76 18.04
C VAL A 218 -12.58 1.10 16.67
N VAL A 219 -11.64 0.21 16.34
CA VAL A 219 -11.65 -0.58 15.10
C VAL A 219 -11.83 -2.04 15.47
N THR A 220 -12.83 -2.66 14.85
CA THR A 220 -13.21 -4.07 15.05
C THR A 220 -13.24 -4.80 13.71
N ASN A 221 -13.21 -6.14 13.74
CA ASN A 221 -13.13 -6.98 12.52
C ASN A 221 -14.32 -6.86 11.56
N ASP A 222 -15.43 -6.32 12.04
CA ASP A 222 -16.67 -6.12 11.32
C ASP A 222 -16.73 -4.76 10.64
N CYS A 223 -15.86 -3.82 10.96
CA CYS A 223 -15.97 -2.45 10.46
C CYS A 223 -15.21 -2.19 9.14
N ILE A 224 -15.58 -1.09 8.49
CA ILE A 224 -14.89 -0.52 7.33
C ILE A 224 -14.54 0.93 7.67
N LEU A 225 -13.27 1.30 7.56
CA LEU A 225 -12.80 2.66 7.77
C LEU A 225 -12.80 3.38 6.43
N VAL A 226 -13.55 4.48 6.34
CA VAL A 226 -13.63 5.31 5.13
C VAL A 226 -13.16 6.71 5.46
N SER A 227 -12.10 7.18 4.80
CA SER A 227 -11.59 8.53 5.08
C SER A 227 -12.59 9.60 4.66
N LYS A 228 -12.88 10.55 5.57
CA LYS A 228 -13.67 11.75 5.24
C LYS A 228 -12.81 12.91 4.76
N LEU A 229 -11.50 12.88 5.01
CA LEU A 229 -10.55 13.91 4.61
C LEU A 229 -10.05 13.64 3.19
N ASN A 230 -10.11 14.65 2.33
CA ASN A 230 -9.66 14.62 0.95
C ASN A 230 -10.21 13.39 0.20
N PRO A 231 -11.54 13.27 0.08
CA PRO A 231 -12.20 12.04 -0.38
C PRO A 231 -11.84 11.62 -1.81
N TRP A 232 -11.23 12.49 -2.63
CA TRP A 232 -10.68 12.11 -3.94
C TRP A 232 -9.52 11.12 -3.83
N THR A 233 -8.84 11.06 -2.68
CA THR A 233 -7.89 9.99 -2.37
C THR A 233 -8.64 8.87 -1.66
N SER A 234 -8.90 7.79 -2.39
CA SER A 234 -9.59 6.61 -1.87
C SER A 234 -8.78 5.90 -0.78
N ARG A 235 -9.07 6.21 0.48
CA ARG A 235 -8.50 5.54 1.66
C ARG A 235 -9.59 4.75 2.36
N VAL A 236 -9.55 3.44 2.15
CA VAL A 236 -10.53 2.49 2.69
C VAL A 236 -9.78 1.29 3.28
N ILE A 237 -10.16 0.89 4.50
CA ILE A 237 -9.56 -0.22 5.25
C ILE A 237 -10.69 -1.11 5.77
N CYS A 238 -10.55 -2.44 5.65
CA CYS A 238 -11.39 -3.37 6.37
C CYS A 238 -10.74 -3.68 7.72
N GLY A 239 -11.52 -3.60 8.80
CA GLY A 239 -11.05 -4.07 10.09
C GLY A 239 -10.71 -5.57 10.04
N ASN A 240 -9.77 -5.98 10.90
CA ASN A 240 -9.33 -7.36 11.01
C ASN A 240 -9.53 -7.88 12.45
N LYS A 241 -9.20 -9.16 12.71
CA LYS A 241 -9.42 -9.83 14.00
C LYS A 241 -8.42 -9.47 15.10
N GLU A 242 -7.53 -8.53 14.88
CA GLU A 242 -6.54 -8.12 15.88
C GLU A 242 -7.17 -7.32 17.03
N SER A 243 -6.54 -7.35 18.20
CA SER A 243 -6.93 -6.55 19.36
C SER A 243 -6.28 -5.16 19.36
N ASN A 244 -6.79 -4.27 20.22
CA ASN A 244 -6.28 -2.92 20.48
C ASN A 244 -6.12 -2.06 19.22
N GLN A 245 -7.06 -2.20 18.29
CA GLN A 245 -7.07 -1.42 17.06
C GLN A 245 -7.90 -0.14 17.22
N ILE A 246 -7.33 0.97 16.80
CA ILE A 246 -7.95 2.29 16.85
C ILE A 246 -7.64 3.06 15.57
N CYS A 247 -8.48 4.03 15.21
CA CYS A 247 -8.25 4.86 14.04
C CYS A 247 -8.43 6.35 14.35
N SER A 248 -7.77 7.17 13.52
CA SER A 248 -7.91 8.62 13.61
C SER A 248 -9.36 9.05 13.38
N THR A 249 -9.76 10.17 13.95
CA THR A 249 -11.11 10.72 13.78
C THR A 249 -11.40 11.22 12.36
N GLU A 250 -10.40 11.18 11.47
CA GLU A 250 -10.54 11.43 10.03
C GLU A 250 -11.03 10.21 9.24
N PHE A 251 -11.18 9.06 9.89
CA PHE A 251 -11.97 7.95 9.39
C PHE A 251 -13.40 8.03 9.92
N VAL A 252 -14.34 7.65 9.05
CA VAL A 252 -15.70 7.28 9.43
C VAL A 252 -15.73 5.76 9.55
N VAL A 253 -16.13 5.26 10.71
CA VAL A 253 -16.19 3.82 10.98
C VAL A 253 -17.56 3.30 10.60
N TRP A 254 -17.67 2.65 9.44
CA TRP A 254 -18.88 1.96 9.03
C TRP A 254 -18.94 0.61 9.73
N LYS A 255 -20.03 0.34 10.46
CA LYS A 255 -20.38 -1.00 10.97
C LYS A 255 -21.49 -1.57 10.08
N PRO A 256 -21.19 -2.50 9.17
CA PRO A 256 -22.18 -3.21 8.37
C PRO A 256 -23.26 -3.84 9.26
N ILE A 257 -24.51 -3.74 8.84
CA ILE A 257 -25.64 -4.41 9.49
C ILE A 257 -25.53 -5.93 9.29
N SER A 258 -24.97 -6.36 8.16
CA SER A 258 -24.69 -7.76 7.85
C SER A 258 -23.26 -7.93 7.37
N MET A 259 -22.55 -8.89 7.97
CA MET A 259 -21.21 -9.28 7.52
C MET A 259 -21.19 -9.85 6.10
N ARG A 260 -22.33 -10.36 5.61
CA ARG A 260 -22.45 -10.88 4.24
C ARG A 260 -22.38 -9.79 3.17
N THR A 261 -22.43 -8.52 3.53
CA THR A 261 -22.35 -7.39 2.59
C THR A 261 -21.12 -6.51 2.81
N LYS A 262 -20.20 -6.90 3.71
CA LYS A 262 -19.01 -6.11 4.05
C LYS A 262 -18.09 -5.91 2.84
N GLY A 263 -17.75 -6.96 2.11
CA GLY A 263 -16.98 -6.88 0.86
C GLY A 263 -17.63 -6.01 -0.21
N PHE A 264 -18.96 -6.04 -0.34
CA PHE A 264 -19.68 -5.10 -1.21
C PHE A 264 -19.49 -3.64 -0.77
N LEU A 265 -19.70 -3.34 0.52
CA LEU A 265 -19.51 -1.99 1.07
C LEU A 265 -18.07 -1.50 0.93
N PHE A 266 -17.09 -2.38 1.10
CA PHE A 266 -15.68 -2.08 0.90
C PHE A 266 -15.41 -1.61 -0.54
N MET A 267 -15.94 -2.32 -1.53
CA MET A 267 -15.77 -1.95 -2.94
C MET A 267 -16.61 -0.74 -3.34
N LEU A 268 -17.81 -0.58 -2.76
CA LEU A 268 -18.63 0.62 -2.92
C LEU A 268 -17.85 1.87 -2.49
N ALA A 269 -17.21 1.83 -1.32
CA ALA A 269 -16.40 2.93 -0.79
C ALA A 269 -15.16 3.26 -1.65
N LYS A 270 -14.65 2.28 -2.43
CA LYS A 270 -13.55 2.46 -3.38
C LYS A 270 -14.02 2.80 -4.80
N SER A 271 -15.33 2.82 -5.06
CA SER A 271 -15.87 3.04 -6.40
C SER A 271 -15.72 4.48 -6.86
N ALA A 272 -15.46 4.68 -8.15
CA ALA A 272 -15.28 6.02 -8.73
C ALA A 272 -16.49 6.93 -8.50
N LYS A 273 -17.72 6.38 -8.56
CA LYS A 273 -18.95 7.15 -8.35
C LYS A 273 -19.17 7.57 -6.90
N PHE A 274 -18.81 6.72 -5.94
CA PHE A 274 -18.84 7.11 -4.53
C PHE A 274 -17.79 8.17 -4.21
N ILE A 275 -16.57 8.03 -4.75
CA ILE A 275 -15.49 9.02 -4.61
C ILE A 275 -15.90 10.37 -5.21
N GLU A 276 -16.50 10.36 -6.41
CA GLU A 276 -17.03 11.55 -7.08
C GLU A 276 -18.09 12.24 -6.22
N TYR A 277 -19.09 11.49 -5.74
CA TYR A 277 -20.12 12.01 -4.84
C TYR A 277 -19.51 12.63 -3.58
N CYS A 278 -18.57 11.92 -2.94
CA CYS A 278 -17.93 12.42 -1.73
C CYS A 278 -17.11 13.69 -1.98
N THR A 279 -16.46 13.77 -3.13
CA THR A 279 -15.65 14.94 -3.54
C THR A 279 -16.52 16.16 -3.81
N GLN A 280 -17.70 15.97 -4.42
CA GLN A 280 -18.68 17.04 -4.65
C GLN A 280 -19.29 17.53 -3.33
N GLY A 281 -19.58 16.61 -2.40
CA GLY A 281 -20.14 16.93 -1.08
C GLY A 281 -19.15 17.47 -0.04
N ALA A 282 -17.85 17.46 -0.33
CA ALA A 282 -16.83 17.88 0.63
C ALA A 282 -16.72 19.41 0.72
N THR A 283 -16.61 19.95 1.94
CA THR A 283 -16.40 21.38 2.20
C THR A 283 -15.05 21.61 2.91
N GLY A 284 -14.48 22.80 2.84
CA GLY A 284 -13.20 23.09 3.49
C GLY A 284 -12.52 24.36 3.00
N THR A 285 -11.50 24.79 3.74
CA THR A 285 -10.82 26.08 3.60
C THR A 285 -9.67 26.07 2.58
N SER A 286 -9.19 24.90 2.16
CA SER A 286 -8.14 24.75 1.16
C SER A 286 -8.30 23.46 0.37
N HIS A 287 -7.68 23.38 -0.81
CA HIS A 287 -7.70 22.19 -1.66
C HIS A 287 -7.10 20.95 -0.99
N SER A 288 -6.20 21.11 0.00
CA SER A 288 -5.56 20.00 0.70
C SER A 288 -6.28 19.56 1.98
N HIS A 289 -7.37 20.24 2.37
CA HIS A 289 -8.09 19.97 3.62
C HIS A 289 -9.60 20.14 3.43
N ARG A 290 -10.20 19.32 2.56
CA ARG A 290 -11.66 19.23 2.41
C ARG A 290 -12.20 17.99 3.09
N ARG A 291 -13.34 18.11 3.76
CA ARG A 291 -14.00 17.01 4.47
C ARG A 291 -15.43 16.85 4.00
N ILE A 292 -15.85 15.60 3.82
CA ILE A 292 -17.27 15.29 3.69
C ILE A 292 -17.91 15.08 5.07
N ASN A 293 -19.14 15.57 5.24
CA ASN A 293 -19.95 15.25 6.40
C ASN A 293 -20.30 13.74 6.42
N PRO A 294 -20.06 13.00 7.51
CA PRO A 294 -20.34 11.56 7.57
C PRO A 294 -21.80 11.19 7.26
N GLU A 295 -22.78 11.98 7.71
CA GLU A 295 -24.19 11.72 7.42
C GLU A 295 -24.49 11.92 5.92
N LEU A 296 -23.85 12.89 5.27
CA LEU A 296 -23.96 13.07 3.81
C LEU A 296 -23.32 11.89 3.05
N MET A 297 -22.17 11.40 3.52
CA MET A 297 -21.50 10.22 2.97
C MET A 297 -22.44 9.01 2.95
N MET A 298 -23.18 8.78 4.05
CA MET A 298 -24.10 7.65 4.17
C MET A 298 -25.35 7.75 3.27
N LYS A 299 -25.68 8.95 2.80
CA LYS A 299 -26.82 9.20 1.89
C LYS A 299 -26.53 8.86 0.42
N TYR A 300 -25.31 8.46 0.07
CA TYR A 300 -24.98 8.08 -1.30
C TYR A 300 -25.93 6.98 -1.80
N GLU A 301 -26.57 7.23 -2.93
CA GLU A 301 -27.57 6.34 -3.52
C GLU A 301 -26.98 5.48 -4.64
N PHE A 302 -27.37 4.21 -4.68
CA PHE A 302 -26.86 3.25 -5.65
C PHE A 302 -27.90 2.17 -5.97
N PRO A 303 -27.81 1.57 -7.17
CA PRO A 303 -28.63 0.41 -7.52
C PRO A 303 -28.17 -0.80 -6.70
N TYR A 304 -29.13 -1.58 -6.19
CA TYR A 304 -28.83 -2.64 -5.24
C TYR A 304 -29.73 -3.86 -5.42
N ASN A 305 -29.13 -5.04 -5.26
CA ASN A 305 -29.81 -6.30 -5.06
C ASN A 305 -29.05 -7.08 -3.98
N SER A 306 -29.75 -7.50 -2.93
CA SER A 306 -29.13 -8.07 -1.74
C SER A 306 -28.47 -9.41 -2.00
N GLU A 307 -29.09 -10.27 -2.82
CA GLU A 307 -28.54 -11.58 -3.17
C GLU A 307 -27.25 -11.44 -3.98
N ILE A 308 -27.25 -10.58 -5.01
CA ILE A 308 -26.05 -10.32 -5.82
C ILE A 308 -24.95 -9.68 -4.99
N ALA A 309 -25.28 -8.73 -4.11
CA ALA A 309 -24.31 -8.12 -3.20
C ALA A 309 -23.68 -9.13 -2.24
N MET A 310 -24.46 -10.09 -1.73
CA MET A 310 -23.94 -11.17 -0.88
C MET A 310 -23.03 -12.13 -1.66
N LYS A 311 -23.44 -12.57 -2.86
CA LYS A 311 -22.62 -13.41 -3.74
C LYS A 311 -21.29 -12.73 -4.07
N PHE A 312 -21.35 -11.45 -4.44
CA PHE A 312 -20.16 -10.63 -4.70
C PHE A 312 -19.25 -10.54 -3.47
N SER A 313 -19.83 -10.28 -2.30
CA SER A 313 -19.07 -10.11 -1.07
C SER A 313 -18.21 -11.32 -0.75
N ILE A 314 -18.68 -12.54 -1.01
CA ILE A 314 -17.89 -13.77 -0.78
C ILE A 314 -16.56 -13.74 -1.54
N PHE A 315 -16.58 -13.34 -2.82
CA PHE A 315 -15.34 -13.22 -3.62
C PHE A 315 -14.41 -12.14 -3.07
N ILE A 316 -14.98 -11.01 -2.66
CA ILE A 316 -14.20 -9.88 -2.16
C ILE A 316 -13.60 -10.14 -0.77
N GLU A 317 -14.30 -10.85 0.12
CA GLU A 317 -13.75 -11.20 1.43
C GLU A 317 -12.47 -12.03 1.29
N ASN A 318 -12.43 -13.00 0.37
CA ASN A 318 -11.22 -13.77 0.08
C ASN A 318 -10.06 -12.87 -0.39
N ILE A 319 -10.36 -11.86 -1.23
CA ILE A 319 -9.37 -10.88 -1.68
C ILE A 319 -8.89 -10.02 -0.50
N ILE A 320 -9.79 -9.54 0.35
CA ILE A 320 -9.45 -8.73 1.54
C ILE A 320 -8.52 -9.52 2.48
N GLU A 321 -8.80 -10.80 2.73
CA GLU A 321 -7.96 -11.66 3.57
C GLU A 321 -6.54 -11.81 3.01
N GLN A 322 -6.41 -11.99 1.69
CA GLN A 322 -5.10 -12.05 1.03
C GLN A 322 -4.37 -10.71 1.09
N LEU A 323 -5.08 -9.59 0.88
CA LEU A 323 -4.52 -8.24 1.02
C LEU A 323 -3.96 -8.03 2.43
N HIS A 324 -4.73 -8.35 3.47
CA HIS A 324 -4.29 -8.25 4.86
C HIS A 324 -3.04 -9.11 5.13
N THR A 325 -3.04 -10.36 4.69
CA THR A 325 -1.90 -11.28 4.87
C THR A 325 -0.64 -10.72 4.23
N ASN A 326 -0.75 -10.25 2.98
CA ASN A 326 0.38 -9.69 2.24
C ASN A 326 0.88 -8.38 2.85
N ILE A 327 -0.02 -7.51 3.33
CA ILE A 327 0.34 -6.25 4.01
C ILE A 327 1.10 -6.54 5.31
N THR A 328 0.65 -7.51 6.10
CA THR A 328 1.37 -7.93 7.32
C THR A 328 2.75 -8.49 7.00
N GLN A 329 2.86 -9.36 5.99
CA GLN A 329 4.16 -9.85 5.52
C GLN A 329 5.07 -8.70 5.03
N LEU A 330 4.51 -7.73 4.30
CA LEU A 330 5.26 -6.55 3.85
C LEU A 330 5.83 -5.74 5.02
N LYS A 331 5.06 -5.54 6.10
CA LYS A 331 5.51 -4.87 7.32
C LYS A 331 6.71 -5.61 7.94
N VAL A 332 6.59 -6.92 8.13
CA VAL A 332 7.63 -7.76 8.75
C VAL A 332 8.89 -7.82 7.89
N LEU A 333 8.77 -8.14 6.60
CA LEU A 333 9.91 -8.25 5.68
C LEU A 333 10.64 -6.91 5.52
N THR A 334 9.90 -5.81 5.43
CA THR A 334 10.47 -4.46 5.34
C THR A 334 11.26 -4.13 6.61
N LYS A 335 10.72 -4.44 7.79
CA LYS A 335 11.39 -4.24 9.08
C LYS A 335 12.67 -5.08 9.16
N GLN A 336 12.58 -6.39 8.91
CA GLN A 336 13.72 -7.31 8.93
C GLN A 336 14.84 -6.87 7.99
N ARG A 337 14.51 -6.54 6.74
CA ARG A 337 15.50 -6.04 5.78
C ARG A 337 16.16 -4.75 6.28
N ASN A 338 15.38 -3.79 6.78
CA ASN A 338 15.92 -2.50 7.23
C ASN A 338 16.82 -2.64 8.47
N GLU A 339 16.53 -3.59 9.36
CA GLU A 339 17.34 -3.89 10.55
C GLU A 339 18.62 -4.66 10.20
N LEU A 340 18.53 -5.64 9.29
CA LEU A 340 19.67 -6.47 8.88
C LEU A 340 20.64 -5.73 7.96
N LEU A 341 20.14 -4.90 7.04
CA LEU A 341 20.96 -4.22 6.04
C LEU A 341 22.18 -3.49 6.64
N PRO A 342 22.05 -2.59 7.64
CA PRO A 342 23.22 -1.91 8.20
C PRO A 342 24.18 -2.87 8.89
N LEU A 343 23.67 -3.87 9.62
CA LEU A 343 24.48 -4.84 10.37
C LEU A 343 25.29 -5.76 9.45
N LEU A 344 24.71 -6.16 8.32
CA LEU A 344 25.37 -7.00 7.32
C LEU A 344 26.40 -6.20 6.52
N ILE A 345 26.08 -4.95 6.17
CA ILE A 345 26.96 -4.11 5.33
C ILE A 345 28.15 -3.56 6.12
N ASN A 346 28.06 -3.43 7.44
CA ASN A 346 29.17 -2.99 8.29
C ASN A 346 29.93 -4.14 9.00
N GLY A 347 29.58 -5.40 8.72
CA GLY A 347 30.24 -6.58 9.26
C GLY A 347 29.95 -6.86 10.73
N GLN A 348 28.92 -6.27 11.32
CA GLN A 348 28.50 -6.57 12.70
C GLN A 348 27.84 -7.95 12.84
N VAL A 349 27.27 -8.47 11.76
CA VAL A 349 26.71 -9.83 11.69
C VAL A 349 27.08 -10.47 10.35
N SER A 350 27.22 -11.79 10.34
CA SER A 350 27.49 -12.59 9.14
C SER A 350 26.31 -13.50 8.80
N VAL A 351 26.24 -13.93 7.54
CA VAL A 351 25.27 -14.96 7.11
C VAL A 351 25.93 -16.32 7.26
N ASN A 352 25.39 -17.19 8.12
CA ASN A 352 25.93 -18.54 8.29
C ASN A 352 25.80 -19.32 6.98
N SER A 353 26.93 -19.57 6.29
CA SER A 353 27.00 -20.21 4.97
C SER A 353 26.48 -21.65 4.96
N ASP A 354 26.55 -22.33 6.10
CA ASP A 354 26.28 -23.77 6.19
C ASP A 354 24.79 -24.11 6.02
N LEU A 355 23.91 -23.13 6.26
CA LEU A 355 22.45 -23.28 6.09
C LEU A 355 21.97 -23.08 4.64
N TRP A 356 22.86 -22.71 3.71
CA TRP A 356 22.49 -22.27 2.35
C TRP A 356 22.97 -23.17 1.22
N ASN A 357 23.73 -24.22 1.51
CA ASN A 357 24.14 -25.22 0.52
C ASN A 357 23.00 -26.16 0.09
N ASP A 358 21.88 -26.17 0.81
CA ASP A 358 20.75 -27.09 0.57
C ASP A 358 19.60 -26.50 -0.29
N ILE A 359 19.77 -25.31 -0.88
CA ILE A 359 18.72 -24.63 -1.68
C ILE A 359 19.24 -24.21 -3.06
N ILE A 360 19.87 -25.13 -3.79
CA ILE A 360 20.22 -24.97 -5.21
C ILE A 360 19.29 -25.82 -6.07
#